data_AF-A0A3D4A5A0-F1
#
_entry.id   AF-A0A3D4A5A0-F1
#
_cell.length_a   1.000
_cell.length_b   1.000
_cell.length_c   1.000
_cell.angle_alpha   90.00
_cell.angle_beta   90.00
_cell.angle_gamma   90.00
#
_symmetry.space_group_name_H-M   'P 1'
#
loop_
_entity.id
_entity.type
_entity.pdbx_description
1 polymer ?
#
loop_
_entity_poly.entity_id
_entity_poly.type
_entity_poly.pdbx_seq_one_letter_code
_entity_poly.pdbx_strand_id
1 'polypeptide(L)' 'HNEVVGYGDTGRVKLTTLTDELFIPGFLERDEGEREEPFETFPWDGVSGVRPFHEIAQSTTVGVY' A
#
# COMPACT_ATOMS: atom_id res chain seq x y z
N HIS A 1 -2.51 -11.29 -3.60
CA HIS A 1 -1.68 -10.27 -2.94
C HIS A 1 -0.72 -10.88 -1.90
N ASN A 2 0.06 -11.91 -2.25
CA ASN A 2 0.97 -12.60 -1.32
C ASN A 2 2.45 -12.55 -1.76
N GLU A 3 2.75 -11.82 -2.83
CA GLU A 3 4.09 -11.69 -3.37
C GLU A 3 4.52 -10.24 -3.21
N VAL A 4 5.73 -10.04 -2.68
CA VAL A 4 6.32 -8.72 -2.49
C VAL A 4 6.97 -8.31 -3.81
N VAL A 5 6.68 -7.10 -4.29
CA VAL A 5 7.25 -6.55 -5.53
C VAL A 5 8.72 -6.14 -5.33
N GLY A 6 9.47 -6.00 -6.43
CA GLY A 6 10.85 -5.50 -6.40
C GLY A 6 10.92 -4.04 -5.96
N TYR A 7 12.13 -3.57 -5.64
CA TYR A 7 12.36 -2.13 -5.44
C TYR A 7 12.22 -1.39 -6.78
N GLY A 8 11.54 -0.25 -6.76
CA GLY A 8 11.14 0.52 -7.95
C GLY A 8 9.90 -0.03 -8.67
N ASP A 9 9.39 -1.21 -8.30
CA ASP A 9 8.16 -1.76 -8.87
C ASP A 9 6.92 -1.25 -8.13
N THR A 10 5.81 -1.18 -8.86
CA THR A 10 4.50 -0.80 -8.30
C THR A 10 3.81 -1.98 -7.63
N GLY A 11 3.33 -1.79 -6.40
CA GLY A 11 2.49 -2.74 -5.70
C GLY A 11 1.42 -2.07 -4.85
N ARG A 12 0.41 -2.84 -4.44
CA ARG A 12 -0.61 -2.38 -3.48
C ARG A 12 -0.02 -2.35 -2.07
N VAL A 13 -0.31 -1.29 -1.33
CA VAL A 13 0.20 -1.12 0.03
C VAL A 13 -0.50 -2.10 0.99
N LYS A 14 0.32 -2.81 1.78
CA LYS A 14 -0.14 -3.73 2.85
C LYS A 14 0.50 -3.30 4.17
N LEU A 15 -0.30 -2.70 5.04
CA LEU A 15 0.18 -2.13 6.30
C LEU A 15 0.00 -3.11 7.47
N THR A 16 0.94 -3.08 8.41
CA THR A 16 0.80 -3.76 9.70
C THR A 16 0.98 -2.74 10.82
N THR A 17 -0.08 -2.49 11.58
CA THR A 17 -0.03 -1.66 12.79
C THR A 17 0.26 -2.56 13.98
N LEU A 18 1.30 -2.23 14.74
CA LEU A 18 1.64 -2.91 15.99
C LEU A 18 2.01 -1.87 17.04
N THR A 19 1.11 -1.65 17.99
CA THR A 19 1.33 -0.87 19.22
C THR A 19 0.88 -1.69 20.43
N ASP A 20 1.14 -1.20 21.65
CA ASP A 20 0.75 -1.90 22.88
C ASP A 20 -0.78 -2.08 22.99
N GLU A 21 -1.54 -1.17 22.40
CA GLU A 21 -3.01 -1.12 22.44
C GLU A 21 -3.68 -1.72 21.20
N LEU A 22 -2.95 -1.87 20.08
CA LEU A 22 -3.55 -2.17 18.79
C LEU A 22 -2.65 -3.03 17.91
N PHE A 23 -3.21 -4.15 17.45
CA PHE A 23 -2.59 -4.99 16.43
C PHE A 23 -3.53 -5.17 15.23
N ILE A 24 -3.10 -4.68 14.06
CA ILE A 24 -3.80 -4.85 12.77
C ILE A 24 -2.80 -5.37 11.74
N PRO A 25 -2.73 -6.69 11.52
CA PRO A 25 -1.83 -7.28 10.53
C PRO A 25 -2.40 -7.24 9.12
N GLY A 26 -1.54 -6.87 8.16
CA GLY A 26 -1.80 -7.11 6.75
C GLY A 26 -3.00 -6.38 6.17
N PHE A 27 -3.31 -5.19 6.68
CA PHE A 27 -4.37 -4.33 6.17
C PHE A 27 -4.05 -3.89 4.75
N LEU A 28 -4.91 -4.26 3.80
CA LEU A 28 -4.75 -3.88 2.39
C LEU A 28 -5.34 -2.49 2.17
N GLU A 29 -4.48 -1.51 1.98
CA GLU A 29 -4.89 -0.12 1.74
C GLU A 29 -5.56 0.03 0.38
N ARG A 30 -6.20 1.18 0.16
CA ARG A 30 -6.80 1.52 -1.15
C ARG A 30 -5.82 2.23 -2.08
N ASP A 31 -4.55 2.22 -1.71
CA ASP A 31 -3.48 2.89 -2.43
C ASP A 31 -2.44 1.87 -2.93
N GLU A 32 -1.78 2.25 -4.01
CA GLU A 32 -0.58 1.60 -4.55
C GLU A 32 0.54 2.64 -4.68
N GLY A 33 1.77 2.16 -4.78
CA GLY A 33 2.95 2.99 -4.97
C GLY A 33 4.16 2.15 -5.34
N GLU A 34 5.27 2.84 -5.59
CA GLU A 34 6.56 2.22 -5.86
C GLU A 34 7.24 1.83 -4.55
N ARG A 35 7.81 0.63 -4.49
CA ARG A 35 8.54 0.15 -3.31
C ARG A 35 9.93 0.78 -3.28
N GLU A 36 10.20 1.58 -2.26
CA GLU A 36 11.49 2.27 -2.07
C GLU A 36 12.38 1.52 -1.07
N GLU A 37 13.69 1.71 -1.23
CA GLU A 37 14.67 1.14 -0.30
C GLU A 37 14.50 1.70 1.13
N PRO A 38 14.80 0.91 2.17
CA PRO A 38 14.78 1.38 3.55
C PRO A 38 15.76 2.52 3.82
N PHE A 39 15.44 3.35 4.80
CA PHE A 39 16.32 4.41 5.30
C PHE A 39 16.99 4.00 6.61
N GLU A 40 18.19 4.52 6.90
CA GLU A 40 18.99 4.11 8.07
C GLU A 40 18.21 4.20 9.40
N THR A 41 17.45 5.28 9.60
CA THR A 41 16.63 5.48 10.81
C THR A 41 15.38 4.60 10.83
N PHE A 42 14.88 4.18 9.67
CA PHE A 42 13.60 3.51 9.48
C PHE A 42 13.77 2.32 8.54
N PRO A 43 14.12 1.13 9.07
CA PRO A 43 14.61 -0.01 8.29
C PRO A 43 13.51 -0.77 7.52
N TRP A 44 12.29 -0.23 7.47
CA TRP A 44 11.20 -0.75 6.66
C TRP A 44 11.20 -0.13 5.27
N ASP A 45 10.58 -0.83 4.32
CA ASP A 45 10.45 -0.35 2.95
C ASP A 45 9.69 0.99 2.91
N GLY A 46 10.19 1.90 2.06
CA GLY A 46 9.48 3.14 1.75
C GLY A 46 8.43 2.92 0.66
N VAL A 47 7.53 3.90 0.51
CA VAL A 47 6.58 3.94 -0.60
C VAL A 47 6.58 5.34 -1.20
N SER A 48 6.77 5.44 -2.51
CA SER A 48 6.70 6.68 -3.27
C SER A 48 5.61 6.62 -4.35
N GLY A 49 5.31 7.76 -4.99
CA GLY A 49 4.35 7.80 -6.11
C GLY A 49 2.93 7.34 -5.77
N VAL A 50 2.52 7.52 -4.51
CA VAL A 50 1.25 7.02 -3.95
C VAL A 50 0.06 7.50 -4.77
N ARG A 51 -0.81 6.55 -5.15
CA ARG A 51 -1.99 6.78 -5.98
C ARG A 51 -3.10 5.76 -5.67
N PRO A 52 -4.35 6.04 -6.04
CA PRO A 52 -5.44 5.09 -5.84
C PRO A 52 -5.16 3.75 -6.51
N PHE A 53 -5.45 2.66 -5.81
CA PHE A 53 -5.30 1.32 -6.33
C PHE A 53 -6.21 1.11 -7.55
N HIS A 54 -5.61 0.82 -8.70
CA HIS A 54 -6.29 0.87 -9.99
C HIS A 54 -7.47 -0.10 -10.11
N GLU A 55 -7.43 -1.26 -9.44
CA GLU A 55 -8.52 -2.23 -9.46
C GLU A 55 -9.78 -1.73 -8.72
N ILE A 56 -9.63 -0.86 -7.72
CA ILE A 56 -10.77 -0.25 -7.00
C ILE A 56 -11.25 1.01 -7.73
N ALA A 57 -10.33 1.81 -8.29
CA ALA A 57 -10.67 3.04 -9.01
C ALA A 57 -11.59 2.78 -10.24
N GLN A 58 -11.50 1.60 -10.83
CA GLN A 58 -12.32 1.20 -11.98
C GLN A 58 -13.81 0.99 -11.62
N SER A 59 -14.17 0.85 -10.34
CA SER A 59 -15.55 0.56 -9.91
C SER A 59 -16.42 1.80 -9.65
N THR A 60 -16.05 2.98 -10.13
CA THR A 60 -16.89 4.18 -9.98
C THR A 60 -18.13 4.03 -10.87
N THR A 61 -19.18 3.37 -10.37
CA THR A 61 -20.51 3.42 -10.96
C THR A 61 -20.98 4.87 -10.90
N VAL A 62 -20.97 5.54 -12.05
CA VAL A 62 -21.63 6.84 -12.19
C VAL A 62 -23.14 6.59 -12.17
N GLY A 63 -23.76 6.77 -11.02
CA GLY A 63 -25.21 6.89 -10.94
C GLY A 63 -25.62 8.20 -11.59
N VAL A 64 -26.26 8.15 -12.75
CA VAL A 64 -27.02 9.29 -13.29
C VAL A 64 -28.41 9.20 -12.67
N TYR A 65 -28.80 10.23 -11.92
CA TYR A 65 -30.16 10.41 -11.41
C TYR A 65 -31.08 10.93 -12.51
#